data_AF-A0A0R3X1R8-F1
#
_entry.id   AF-A0A0R3X1R8-F1
#
_cell.length_a   1.000
_cell.length_b   1.000
_cell.length_c   1.000
_cell.angle_alpha   90.00
_cell.angle_beta   90.00
_cell.angle_gamma   90.00
#
_symmetry.space_group_name_H-M   'P 1'
#
loop_
_entity.id
_entity.type
_entity.pdbx_description
1 polymer ?
#
loop_
_entity_poly.entity_id
_entity_poly.type
_entity_poly.pdbx_seq_one_letter_code
_entity_poly.pdbx_strand_id
1 'polypeptide(L)'
;MRRMISFRSKLHFFVCIFTRKKRVEKLTLGEDDSSDGEVYATNEVPPLGDDVEDEYNEEWEKFYKPNADADDAYSNELLQNIDEARSVVVEEMSEYCGSLPDLDDFKAVDDFEELPDELKSHIRLLKDVLSHYRSGPLPKTIKMLPHLPGYDSLLEMLSPLEWTSHVYPRIVKVFASKGGEQAFHFYENYLLPKVRDDIAKNGRLCVHLFEALIASLFRVREFLAAVFYPWIKSDMTKTEGIILAHLIKKASIRAHFSAVALSLTCEEDFSIPRSMVIEAIINKRYFLPEDAVARLVAYFASFDKANCSMYFTSEGRMPLTWFKSLLAFLEFYREGIRPDEREQLVRLCRRHEHPSITPEIRALIGLIPTTRPSA
;
A
#
# COMPACT_ATOMS: atom_id res chain seq x y z
N MET A 1 -14.43 12.03 12.11
CA MET A 1 -15.18 10.82 12.52
C MET A 1 -16.15 10.21 11.49
N ARG A 2 -16.97 10.96 10.71
CA ARG A 2 -17.94 10.33 9.76
C ARG A 2 -17.34 9.69 8.48
N ARG A 3 -16.05 9.90 8.17
CA ARG A 3 -15.37 9.31 6.98
C ARG A 3 -14.73 7.94 7.23
N MET A 4 -14.36 7.59 8.46
CA MET A 4 -13.73 6.29 8.81
C MET A 4 -14.68 5.10 8.69
N ILE A 5 -16.00 5.31 8.86
CA ILE A 5 -17.01 4.24 8.88
C ILE A 5 -17.28 3.71 7.45
N SER A 6 -17.20 4.57 6.43
CA SER A 6 -17.43 4.18 5.03
C SER A 6 -16.31 3.30 4.46
N PHE A 7 -15.05 3.51 4.88
CA PHE A 7 -13.91 2.73 4.41
C PHE A 7 -13.79 1.35 5.11
N ARG A 8 -14.11 1.28 6.41
CA ARG A 8 -14.16 0.01 7.16
C ARG A 8 -15.21 -0.96 6.61
N SER A 9 -16.37 -0.45 6.17
CA SER A 9 -17.45 -1.27 5.63
C SER A 9 -17.14 -1.86 4.24
N LYS A 10 -16.31 -1.20 3.42
CA LYS A 10 -15.94 -1.69 2.08
C LYS A 10 -14.87 -2.77 2.09
N LEU A 11 -13.98 -2.80 3.09
CA LEU A 11 -12.92 -3.81 3.19
C LEU A 11 -13.40 -5.17 3.73
N HIS A 12 -14.54 -5.22 4.41
CA HIS A 12 -15.02 -6.45 5.06
C HIS A 12 -15.80 -7.39 4.12
N PHE A 13 -16.13 -6.95 2.90
CA PHE A 13 -17.01 -7.68 1.99
C PHE A 13 -16.30 -8.65 1.04
N PHE A 14 -14.96 -8.75 1.10
CA PHE A 14 -14.15 -9.36 0.03
C PHE A 14 -13.41 -10.65 0.41
N VAL A 15 -13.97 -11.45 1.32
CA VAL A 15 -13.40 -12.75 1.70
C VAL A 15 -14.39 -13.85 1.32
N CYS A 16 -14.22 -14.46 0.15
CA CYS A 16 -14.39 -15.92 0.01
C CYS A 16 -13.96 -16.47 -1.35
N ILE A 17 -13.28 -17.62 -1.24
CA ILE A 17 -13.10 -18.72 -2.20
C ILE A 17 -12.06 -18.49 -3.32
N PHE A 18 -11.02 -19.32 -3.26
CA PHE A 18 -9.95 -19.42 -4.25
C PHE A 18 -9.65 -20.90 -4.48
N THR A 19 -9.82 -21.37 -5.72
CA THR A 19 -9.36 -22.70 -6.15
C THR A 19 -8.20 -22.53 -7.14
N ARG A 20 -7.09 -23.21 -6.87
CA ARG A 20 -5.82 -23.17 -7.62
C ARG A 20 -5.98 -23.63 -9.08
N LYS A 21 -5.41 -22.90 -10.05
CA LYS A 21 -5.03 -23.43 -11.38
C LYS A 21 -3.73 -22.80 -11.91
N LYS A 22 -3.01 -23.58 -12.73
CA LYS A 22 -1.57 -23.48 -13.07
C LYS A 22 -1.16 -22.26 -13.92
N ARG A 23 0.09 -21.83 -13.71
CA ARG A 23 0.84 -20.76 -14.38
C ARG A 23 1.11 -21.07 -15.86
N VAL A 24 0.92 -20.10 -16.76
CA VAL A 24 1.23 -20.19 -18.20
C VAL A 24 2.55 -19.45 -18.50
N GLU A 25 3.39 -20.05 -19.35
CA GLU A 25 4.72 -19.56 -19.76
C GLU A 25 4.67 -18.46 -20.85
N LYS A 26 5.75 -17.69 -20.93
CA LYS A 26 5.92 -16.46 -21.72
C LYS A 26 6.25 -16.74 -23.19
N LEU A 27 5.65 -15.99 -24.12
CA LEU A 27 6.14 -15.81 -25.49
C LEU A 27 7.03 -14.56 -25.58
N THR A 28 8.20 -14.68 -26.18
CA THR A 28 9.16 -13.59 -26.42
C THR A 28 9.05 -13.10 -27.87
N LEU A 29 8.79 -11.81 -28.07
CA LEU A 29 9.00 -11.10 -29.34
C LEU A 29 10.36 -10.39 -29.29
N GLY A 30 11.13 -10.50 -30.38
CA GLY A 30 12.44 -9.88 -30.51
C GLY A 30 12.36 -8.46 -31.07
N GLU A 31 13.15 -7.55 -30.50
CA GLU A 31 13.45 -6.23 -31.06
C GLU A 31 14.98 -6.14 -31.22
N ASP A 32 15.43 -5.93 -32.46
CA ASP A 32 16.83 -5.64 -32.80
C ASP A 32 17.07 -4.11 -32.87
N ASP A 33 18.21 -3.73 -32.30
CA ASP A 33 19.08 -2.55 -32.47
C ASP A 33 18.59 -1.12 -32.18
N SER A 34 19.02 -0.59 -31.01
CA SER A 34 19.89 0.60 -30.97
C SER A 34 20.70 0.65 -29.65
N SER A 35 22.01 0.82 -29.82
CA SER A 35 23.09 0.82 -28.83
C SER A 35 22.95 1.89 -27.74
N ASP A 36 22.86 1.45 -26.47
CA ASP A 36 23.64 2.01 -25.35
C ASP A 36 23.74 0.95 -24.24
N GLY A 37 24.96 0.61 -23.86
CA GLY A 37 25.27 -0.54 -23.01
C GLY A 37 25.01 -0.30 -21.53
N GLU A 38 24.01 -0.99 -20.99
CA GLU A 38 23.93 -1.31 -19.55
C GLU A 38 23.79 -2.83 -19.39
N VAL A 39 24.75 -3.42 -18.67
CA VAL A 39 24.81 -4.85 -18.37
C VAL A 39 23.70 -5.19 -17.37
N TYR A 40 22.59 -5.74 -17.87
CA TYR A 40 21.59 -6.39 -17.01
C TYR A 40 22.10 -7.76 -16.59
N ALA A 41 22.53 -7.88 -15.33
CA ALA A 41 22.71 -9.17 -14.69
C ALA A 41 21.34 -9.87 -14.61
N THR A 42 21.19 -10.98 -15.34
CA THR A 42 20.08 -11.92 -15.21
C THR A 42 20.13 -12.55 -13.82
N ASN A 43 19.42 -11.98 -12.86
CA ASN A 43 19.13 -12.67 -11.61
C ASN A 43 18.03 -13.69 -11.89
N GLU A 44 18.45 -14.93 -12.15
CA GLU A 44 17.59 -16.10 -11.99
C GLU A 44 17.05 -16.08 -10.56
N VAL A 45 15.73 -15.99 -10.43
CA VAL A 45 15.04 -16.13 -9.15
C VAL A 45 15.08 -17.62 -8.81
N PRO A 46 15.71 -18.04 -7.69
CA PRO A 46 15.67 -19.43 -7.27
C PRO A 46 14.22 -19.87 -7.06
N PRO A 47 13.87 -21.13 -7.37
CA PRO A 47 12.54 -21.64 -7.07
C PRO A 47 12.34 -21.57 -5.55
N LEU A 48 11.35 -20.80 -5.11
CA LEU A 48 10.85 -20.88 -3.74
C LEU A 48 10.27 -22.29 -3.58
N GLY A 49 11.01 -23.14 -2.88
CA GLY A 49 10.52 -24.42 -2.41
C GLY A 49 9.33 -24.20 -1.49
N ASP A 50 8.31 -25.04 -1.67
CA ASP A 50 7.04 -25.06 -0.92
C ASP A 50 7.22 -25.47 0.57
N ASP A 51 8.45 -25.56 1.09
CA ASP A 51 8.73 -26.20 2.39
C ASP A 51 8.72 -25.24 3.60
N VAL A 52 8.38 -23.95 3.44
CA VAL A 52 8.43 -22.96 4.56
C VAL A 52 7.05 -22.60 5.11
N GLU A 53 5.95 -23.00 4.47
CA GLU A 53 4.59 -22.76 4.99
C GLU A 53 4.14 -23.83 6.00
N ASP A 54 4.63 -25.07 5.92
CA ASP A 54 4.19 -26.15 6.79
C ASP A 54 4.90 -26.15 8.17
N GLU A 55 6.19 -25.76 8.23
CA GLU A 55 6.96 -25.74 9.49
C GLU A 55 6.47 -24.64 10.47
N TYR A 56 6.01 -23.50 9.94
CA TYR A 56 5.37 -22.46 10.74
C TYR A 56 3.92 -22.77 11.12
N ASN A 57 3.23 -23.68 10.45
CA ASN A 57 1.85 -24.02 10.84
C ASN A 57 1.84 -25.16 11.88
N GLU A 58 2.76 -26.12 11.78
CA GLU A 58 2.89 -27.24 12.73
C GLU A 58 3.42 -26.81 14.10
N GLU A 59 4.35 -25.84 14.18
CA GLU A 59 4.80 -25.28 15.48
C GLU A 59 3.69 -24.47 16.17
N TRP A 60 2.89 -23.74 15.40
CA TRP A 60 1.78 -22.94 15.92
C TRP A 60 0.57 -23.79 16.34
N GLU A 61 0.28 -24.90 15.64
CA GLU A 61 -0.75 -25.86 16.08
C GLU A 61 -0.28 -26.74 17.25
N LYS A 62 1.03 -27.02 17.39
CA LYS A 62 1.58 -27.66 18.61
C LYS A 62 1.47 -26.77 19.84
N PHE A 63 1.54 -25.45 19.66
CA PHE A 63 1.43 -24.47 20.75
C PHE A 63 -0.02 -24.33 21.25
N TYR A 64 -1.02 -24.53 20.40
CA TYR A 64 -2.45 -24.58 20.75
C TYR A 64 -3.07 -25.93 20.39
N LYS A 65 -2.77 -27.00 21.14
CA LYS A 65 -3.48 -28.27 20.95
C LYS A 65 -4.94 -28.18 21.42
N PRO A 66 -5.92 -28.59 20.60
CA PRO A 66 -7.34 -28.57 20.91
C PRO A 66 -7.80 -29.87 21.59
N ASN A 67 -7.29 -30.14 22.80
CA ASN A 67 -8.00 -31.03 23.73
C ASN A 67 -8.34 -30.22 24.98
N ALA A 68 -9.28 -29.29 24.78
CA ALA A 68 -10.07 -28.70 25.83
C ALA A 68 -11.03 -29.77 26.36
N ASP A 69 -10.56 -30.55 27.33
CA ASP A 69 -11.43 -31.25 28.27
C ASP A 69 -10.77 -31.22 29.65
N ALA A 70 -10.42 -30.01 30.11
CA ALA A 70 -10.32 -29.62 31.51
C ALA A 70 -9.85 -28.16 31.62
N ASP A 71 -10.61 -27.40 32.40
CA ASP A 71 -10.15 -26.28 33.22
C ASP A 71 -10.10 -24.88 32.57
N ASP A 72 -11.16 -24.12 32.86
CA ASP A 72 -11.21 -22.65 32.95
C ASP A 72 -10.04 -22.05 33.77
N ALA A 73 -9.23 -22.87 34.44
CA ALA A 73 -8.04 -22.42 35.15
C ALA A 73 -6.93 -21.92 34.20
N TYR A 74 -6.71 -22.56 33.04
CA TYR A 74 -5.60 -22.19 32.14
C TYR A 74 -5.85 -20.88 31.38
N SER A 75 -7.10 -20.64 30.97
CA SER A 75 -7.50 -19.38 30.35
C SER A 75 -7.43 -18.22 31.35
N ASN A 76 -7.83 -18.45 32.60
CA ASN A 76 -7.72 -17.45 33.67
C ASN A 76 -6.25 -17.20 34.08
N GLU A 77 -5.42 -18.23 34.17
CA GLU A 77 -3.99 -18.12 34.44
C GLU A 77 -3.26 -17.39 33.30
N LEU A 78 -3.60 -17.66 32.04
CA LEU A 78 -3.07 -16.93 30.89
C LEU A 78 -3.46 -15.45 30.91
N LEU A 79 -4.72 -15.14 31.24
CA LEU A 79 -5.19 -13.75 31.38
C LEU A 79 -4.48 -13.04 32.54
N GLN A 80 -4.30 -13.73 33.66
CA GLN A 80 -3.60 -13.21 34.83
C GLN A 80 -2.10 -12.98 34.54
N ASN A 81 -1.45 -13.89 33.83
CA ASN A 81 -0.07 -13.74 33.37
C ASN A 81 0.09 -12.59 32.36
N ILE A 82 -0.90 -12.38 31.48
CA ILE A 82 -0.92 -11.23 30.56
C ILE A 82 -1.08 -9.92 31.33
N ASP A 83 -1.94 -9.86 32.34
CA ASP A 83 -2.14 -8.66 33.15
C ASP A 83 -0.97 -8.38 34.10
N GLU A 84 -0.32 -9.41 34.65
CA GLU A 84 0.94 -9.27 35.40
C GLU A 84 2.07 -8.78 34.50
N ALA A 85 2.22 -9.34 33.29
CA ALA A 85 3.21 -8.84 32.33
C ALA A 85 2.94 -7.38 31.91
N ARG A 86 1.66 -6.98 31.80
CA ARG A 86 1.30 -5.58 31.56
C ARG A 86 1.62 -4.69 32.76
N SER A 87 1.39 -5.16 33.98
CA SER A 87 1.73 -4.45 35.22
C SER A 87 3.24 -4.23 35.33
N VAL A 88 4.05 -5.26 35.09
CA VAL A 88 5.52 -5.17 35.13
C VAL A 88 6.03 -4.19 34.08
N VAL A 89 5.47 -4.19 32.86
CA VAL A 89 5.84 -3.22 31.82
C VAL A 89 5.46 -1.79 32.25
N VAL A 90 4.32 -1.60 32.91
CA VAL A 90 3.89 -0.29 33.43
C VAL A 90 4.78 0.17 34.60
N GLU A 91 5.15 -0.72 35.52
CA GLU A 91 6.07 -0.43 36.63
C GLU A 91 7.48 -0.12 36.12
N GLU A 92 8.05 -0.95 35.23
CA GLU A 92 9.35 -0.67 34.60
C GLU A 92 9.33 0.63 33.78
N MET A 93 8.19 0.95 33.14
CA MET A 93 7.99 2.24 32.47
C MET A 93 7.99 3.41 33.46
N SER A 94 7.46 3.23 34.68
CA SER A 94 7.40 4.25 35.73
C SER A 94 8.73 4.45 36.47
N GLU A 95 9.49 3.38 36.71
CA GLU A 95 10.79 3.44 37.40
C GLU A 95 11.89 4.06 36.51
N TYR A 96 11.79 3.89 35.19
CA TYR A 96 12.81 4.37 34.26
C TYR A 96 12.53 5.79 33.70
N CYS A 97 11.27 6.22 33.74
CA CYS A 97 10.84 7.58 33.42
C CYS A 97 10.78 8.40 34.71
N GLY A 98 11.92 8.91 35.19
CA GLY A 98 11.96 9.78 36.37
C GLY A 98 10.82 10.82 36.35
N SER A 99 9.96 10.74 37.36
CA SER A 99 8.84 11.66 37.65
C SER A 99 8.19 12.30 36.41
N LEU A 100 7.69 11.49 35.48
CA LEU A 100 6.64 11.96 34.58
C LEU A 100 5.33 12.08 35.39
N PRO A 101 4.61 13.21 35.34
CA PRO A 101 3.29 13.31 35.96
C PRO A 101 2.33 12.26 35.39
N ASP A 102 1.34 11.87 36.20
CA ASP A 102 0.36 10.83 35.93
C ASP A 102 -0.15 10.89 34.47
N LEU A 103 0.04 9.79 33.73
CA LEU A 103 -0.24 9.70 32.29
C LEU A 103 -1.73 9.90 31.93
N ASP A 104 -2.64 9.88 32.91
CA ASP A 104 -4.07 10.13 32.72
C ASP A 104 -4.44 11.62 32.65
N ASP A 105 -3.58 12.53 33.15
CA ASP A 105 -3.79 13.99 33.06
C ASP A 105 -3.47 14.56 31.67
N PHE A 106 -2.88 13.76 30.78
CA PHE A 106 -2.54 14.18 29.42
C PHE A 106 -3.73 14.30 28.46
N LYS A 107 -4.92 13.84 28.86
CA LYS A 107 -6.10 13.83 27.98
C LYS A 107 -6.72 15.22 27.74
N ALA A 108 -6.22 16.28 28.39
CA ALA A 108 -6.89 17.58 28.39
C ALA A 108 -5.99 18.79 28.05
N VAL A 109 -4.70 18.61 27.77
CA VAL A 109 -3.80 19.75 27.51
C VAL A 109 -3.50 19.84 26.02
N ASP A 110 -4.37 20.56 25.30
CA ASP A 110 -4.17 20.90 23.89
C ASP A 110 -3.15 22.04 23.69
N ASP A 111 -2.84 22.81 24.75
CA ASP A 111 -1.93 23.95 24.66
C ASP A 111 -0.53 23.66 25.22
N PHE A 112 0.47 23.76 24.33
CA PHE A 112 1.89 23.61 24.67
C PHE A 112 2.34 24.54 25.82
N GLU A 113 1.68 25.68 25.99
CA GLU A 113 1.96 26.67 27.03
C GLU A 113 1.48 26.27 28.43
N GLU A 114 0.54 25.33 28.54
CA GLU A 114 0.00 24.87 29.83
C GLU A 114 0.78 23.68 30.41
N LEU A 115 1.68 23.08 29.62
CA LEU A 115 2.49 21.94 30.05
C LEU A 115 3.54 22.33 31.11
N PRO A 116 3.97 21.39 31.99
CA PRO A 116 5.09 21.62 32.90
C PRO A 116 6.36 22.04 32.16
N ASP A 117 7.12 22.97 32.75
CA ASP A 117 8.31 23.56 32.10
C ASP A 117 9.40 22.52 31.76
N GLU A 118 9.53 21.48 32.59
CA GLU A 118 10.44 20.36 32.34
C GLU A 118 10.06 19.62 31.05
N LEU A 119 8.78 19.32 30.86
CA LEU A 119 8.28 18.64 29.68
C LEU A 119 8.40 19.51 28.43
N LYS A 120 8.10 20.81 28.53
CA LYS A 120 8.34 21.77 27.44
C LYS A 120 9.81 21.79 27.03
N SER A 121 10.73 21.78 28.01
CA SER A 121 12.16 21.75 27.74
C SER A 121 12.58 20.47 27.01
N HIS A 122 12.01 19.32 27.41
CA HIS A 122 12.26 18.03 26.78
C HIS A 122 11.71 17.95 25.35
N ILE A 123 10.48 18.43 25.10
CA ILE A 123 9.90 18.48 23.75
C ILE A 123 10.75 19.38 22.83
N ARG A 124 11.20 20.55 23.32
CA ARG A 124 12.09 21.43 22.56
C ARG A 124 13.42 20.75 22.20
N LEU A 125 14.01 20.01 23.14
CA LEU A 125 15.22 19.23 22.87
C LEU A 125 14.96 18.13 21.83
N LEU A 126 13.85 17.41 21.94
CA LEU A 126 13.49 16.36 20.97
C LEU A 126 13.27 16.95 19.56
N LYS A 127 12.64 18.11 19.44
CA LYS A 127 12.51 18.83 18.16
C LYS A 127 13.86 19.08 17.53
N ASP A 128 14.78 19.68 18.29
CA ASP A 128 16.12 20.03 17.79
C ASP A 128 16.91 18.78 17.35
N VAL A 129 16.79 17.69 18.11
CA VAL A 129 17.40 16.41 17.74
C VAL A 129 16.82 15.87 16.43
N LEU A 130 15.49 15.92 16.25
CA LEU A 130 14.82 15.39 15.06
C LEU A 130 15.00 16.27 13.81
N SER A 131 15.19 17.58 13.98
CA SER A 131 15.48 18.52 12.90
C SER A 131 16.94 18.44 12.41
N HIS A 132 17.86 17.90 13.21
CA HIS A 132 19.27 17.71 12.84
C HIS A 132 19.66 16.24 12.70
N TYR A 133 18.70 15.33 12.81
CA TYR A 133 18.95 13.90 12.81
C TYR A 133 19.53 13.40 11.48
N ARG A 134 20.54 12.53 11.57
CA ARG A 134 21.18 11.90 10.40
C ARG A 134 21.34 10.39 10.54
N SER A 135 21.80 9.94 11.71
CA SER A 135 22.08 8.53 11.99
C SER A 135 21.96 8.24 13.50
N GLY A 136 22.17 6.98 13.91
CA GLY A 136 22.09 6.57 15.32
C GLY A 136 20.70 6.10 15.78
N PRO A 137 20.53 5.66 17.04
CA PRO A 137 19.24 5.25 17.57
C PRO A 137 18.30 6.45 17.74
N LEU A 138 16.99 6.24 17.57
CA LEU A 138 15.99 7.24 17.98
C LEU A 138 15.92 7.32 19.52
N PRO A 139 15.68 8.52 20.09
CA PRO A 139 15.41 8.68 21.51
C PRO A 139 14.30 7.74 22.00
N LYS A 140 14.43 7.21 23.22
CA LYS A 140 13.45 6.27 23.79
C LYS A 140 12.04 6.88 23.84
N THR A 141 11.91 8.15 24.22
CA THR A 141 10.64 8.90 24.24
C THR A 141 9.92 8.82 22.89
N ILE A 142 10.65 9.01 21.79
CA ILE A 142 10.09 8.97 20.43
C ILE A 142 9.68 7.56 20.02
N LYS A 143 10.41 6.53 20.48
CA LYS A 143 10.04 5.14 20.25
C LYS A 143 8.77 4.74 21.00
N MET A 144 8.57 5.28 22.19
CA MET A 144 7.38 5.04 23.02
C MET A 144 6.17 5.85 22.60
N LEU A 145 6.35 6.90 21.79
CA LEU A 145 5.31 7.84 21.39
C LEU A 145 3.99 7.18 20.95
N PRO A 146 3.94 6.14 20.08
CA PRO A 146 2.67 5.53 19.66
C PRO A 146 1.95 4.73 20.76
N HIS A 147 2.61 4.47 21.88
CA HIS A 147 2.04 3.73 23.01
C HIS A 147 1.45 4.66 24.06
N LEU A 148 1.75 5.96 24.00
CA LEU A 148 1.27 6.94 24.97
C LEU A 148 -0.21 7.30 24.73
N PRO A 149 -0.98 7.56 25.79
CA PRO A 149 -2.25 8.27 25.66
C PRO A 149 -1.99 9.70 25.19
N GLY A 150 -2.85 10.25 24.32
CA GLY A 150 -2.64 11.60 23.75
C GLY A 150 -1.42 11.71 22.82
N TYR A 151 -1.02 10.60 22.18
CA TYR A 151 0.14 10.58 21.27
C TYR A 151 -0.01 11.57 20.11
N ASP A 152 -1.23 11.88 19.70
CA ASP A 152 -1.59 12.77 18.62
C ASP A 152 -1.22 14.22 18.94
N SER A 153 -1.64 14.74 20.10
CA SER A 153 -1.25 16.08 20.55
C SER A 153 0.26 16.19 20.75
N LEU A 154 0.89 15.17 21.36
CA LEU A 154 2.36 15.13 21.53
C LEU A 154 3.11 15.09 20.20
N LEU A 155 2.60 14.33 19.23
CA LEU A 155 3.19 14.23 17.90
C LEU A 155 3.06 15.55 17.15
N GLU A 156 1.91 16.21 17.20
CA GLU A 156 1.71 17.53 16.62
C GLU A 156 2.66 18.56 17.26
N MET A 157 2.75 18.53 18.59
CA MET A 157 3.68 19.37 19.34
C MET A 157 5.13 19.16 18.91
N LEU A 158 5.55 18.01 18.37
CA LEU A 158 6.92 17.76 17.89
C LEU A 158 7.20 18.28 16.46
N SER A 159 6.22 18.91 15.80
CA SER A 159 6.34 19.46 14.44
C SER A 159 6.91 18.48 13.40
N PRO A 160 6.26 17.34 13.10
CA PRO A 160 6.88 16.27 12.30
C PRO A 160 7.26 16.64 10.86
N LEU A 161 6.58 17.65 10.31
CA LEU A 161 6.88 18.15 8.96
C LEU A 161 8.23 18.85 8.87
N GLU A 162 8.79 19.33 9.98
CA GLU A 162 10.09 20.02 10.05
C GLU A 162 11.26 19.05 10.24
N TRP A 163 10.99 17.78 10.55
CA TRP A 163 12.04 16.77 10.73
C TRP A 163 12.84 16.52 9.45
N THR A 164 14.08 16.06 9.62
CA THR A 164 14.88 15.63 8.47
C THR A 164 14.29 14.37 7.83
N SER A 165 14.50 14.21 6.52
CA SER A 165 14.08 13.01 5.79
C SER A 165 14.71 11.72 6.35
N HIS A 166 15.84 11.80 7.06
CA HIS A 166 16.53 10.64 7.67
C HIS A 166 15.74 10.03 8.85
N VAL A 167 14.85 10.79 9.49
CA VAL A 167 14.02 10.31 10.61
C VAL A 167 12.93 9.36 10.10
N TYR A 168 12.35 9.67 8.94
CA TYR A 168 11.13 9.03 8.41
C TYR A 168 11.22 7.50 8.29
N PRO A 169 12.28 6.88 7.74
CA PRO A 169 12.40 5.42 7.70
C PRO A 169 12.30 4.75 9.07
N ARG A 170 12.80 5.41 10.12
CA ARG A 170 12.87 4.85 11.47
C ARG A 170 11.57 5.07 12.21
N ILE A 171 11.02 6.29 12.15
CA ILE A 171 9.76 6.60 12.82
C ILE A 171 8.58 5.85 12.18
N VAL A 172 8.58 5.66 10.85
CA VAL A 172 7.56 4.84 10.19
C VAL A 172 7.57 3.42 10.72
N LYS A 173 8.74 2.82 10.99
CA LYS A 173 8.84 1.48 11.58
C LYS A 173 8.27 1.44 13.00
N VAL A 174 8.51 2.48 13.80
CA VAL A 174 7.97 2.62 15.16
C VAL A 174 6.45 2.72 15.14
N PHE A 175 5.86 3.53 14.25
CA PHE A 175 4.41 3.59 14.11
C PHE A 175 3.83 2.31 13.46
N ALA A 176 4.54 1.70 12.51
CA ALA A 176 4.12 0.45 11.87
C ALA A 176 4.06 -0.72 12.86
N SER A 177 4.99 -0.80 13.82
CA SER A 177 4.99 -1.86 14.84
C SER A 177 3.74 -1.75 15.71
N LYS A 178 3.36 -0.54 16.13
CA LYS A 178 2.09 -0.30 16.84
C LYS A 178 0.88 -0.61 15.97
N GLY A 179 0.86 -0.14 14.73
CA GLY A 179 -0.25 -0.35 13.78
C GLY A 179 -1.52 0.41 14.16
N GLY A 180 -2.64 0.07 13.52
CA GLY A 180 -3.96 0.60 13.90
C GLY A 180 -4.12 2.10 13.61
N GLU A 181 -4.80 2.79 14.52
CA GLU A 181 -5.11 4.23 14.39
C GLU A 181 -3.85 5.10 14.43
N GLN A 182 -2.85 4.71 15.24
CA GLN A 182 -1.58 5.42 15.35
C GLN A 182 -0.82 5.45 14.02
N ALA A 183 -0.69 4.28 13.39
CA ALA A 183 -0.02 4.18 12.09
C ALA A 183 -0.79 4.92 11.00
N PHE A 184 -2.12 4.75 10.97
CA PHE A 184 -3.00 5.44 10.03
C PHE A 184 -2.86 6.97 10.15
N HIS A 185 -2.96 7.50 11.38
CA HIS A 185 -2.81 8.93 11.67
C HIS A 185 -1.45 9.46 11.24
N PHE A 186 -0.37 8.75 11.58
CA PHE A 186 0.98 9.18 11.20
C PHE A 186 1.17 9.21 9.67
N TYR A 187 0.62 8.20 8.98
CA TYR A 187 0.73 8.07 7.53
C TYR A 187 -0.04 9.16 6.77
N GLU A 188 -1.28 9.43 7.18
CA GLU A 188 -2.16 10.40 6.53
C GLU A 188 -1.67 11.85 6.76
N ASN A 189 -1.32 12.18 8.01
CA ASN A 189 -1.07 13.57 8.40
C ASN A 189 0.39 14.02 8.27
N TYR A 190 1.35 13.10 8.23
CA TYR A 190 2.77 13.48 8.20
C TYR A 190 3.57 12.79 7.11
N LEU A 191 3.46 11.45 6.94
CA LEU A 191 4.23 10.75 5.90
C LEU A 191 3.85 11.20 4.49
N LEU A 192 2.57 11.12 4.13
CA LEU A 192 2.12 11.49 2.78
C LEU A 192 2.38 12.98 2.48
N PRO A 193 2.03 13.95 3.36
CA PRO A 193 2.34 15.35 3.12
C PRO A 193 3.84 15.62 2.94
N LYS A 194 4.71 15.02 3.76
CA LYS A 194 6.17 15.18 3.63
C LYS A 194 6.69 14.64 2.29
N VAL A 195 6.20 13.48 1.86
CA VAL A 195 6.56 12.87 0.57
C VAL A 195 6.17 13.78 -0.59
N ARG A 196 4.94 14.30 -0.58
CA ARG A 196 4.45 15.18 -1.65
C ARG A 196 5.18 16.52 -1.67
N ASP A 197 5.46 17.10 -0.51
CA ASP A 197 6.23 18.34 -0.37
C ASP A 197 7.67 18.18 -0.90
N ASP A 198 8.33 17.06 -0.58
CA ASP A 198 9.68 16.76 -1.10
C ASP A 198 9.68 16.61 -2.63
N ILE A 199 8.68 15.92 -3.20
CA ILE A 199 8.54 15.78 -4.66
C ILE A 199 8.25 17.13 -5.32
N ALA A 200 7.38 17.94 -4.73
CA ALA A 200 7.04 19.27 -5.25
C ALA A 200 8.25 20.21 -5.25
N LYS A 201 9.08 20.17 -4.20
CA LYS A 201 10.26 21.02 -4.05
C LYS A 201 11.43 20.57 -4.93
N ASN A 202 11.71 19.26 -4.97
CA ASN A 202 12.93 18.74 -5.59
C ASN A 202 12.70 18.14 -6.98
N GLY A 203 11.45 17.94 -7.41
CA GLY A 203 11.10 17.22 -8.64
C GLY A 203 11.46 15.72 -8.62
N ARG A 204 11.95 15.22 -7.49
CA ARG A 204 12.36 13.82 -7.23
C ARG A 204 12.17 13.52 -5.75
N LEU A 205 11.96 12.26 -5.42
CA LEU A 205 11.81 11.83 -4.04
C LEU A 205 13.16 11.46 -3.41
N CYS A 206 13.40 11.94 -2.19
CA CYS A 206 14.52 11.55 -1.35
C CYS A 206 14.52 10.03 -1.08
N VAL A 207 15.69 9.41 -1.14
CA VAL A 207 15.85 7.95 -0.93
C VAL A 207 15.29 7.52 0.44
N HIS A 208 15.51 8.30 1.50
CA HIS A 208 14.99 7.97 2.83
C HIS A 208 13.46 8.05 2.90
N LEU A 209 12.83 9.00 2.20
CA LEU A 209 11.37 9.02 2.14
C LEU A 209 10.82 7.85 1.32
N PHE A 210 11.53 7.43 0.26
CA PHE A 210 11.17 6.22 -0.47
C PHE A 210 11.34 4.94 0.39
N GLU A 211 12.40 4.84 1.19
CA GLU A 211 12.56 3.77 2.18
C GLU A 211 11.46 3.80 3.25
N ALA A 212 11.02 4.99 3.68
CA ALA A 212 9.90 5.16 4.59
C ALA A 212 8.59 4.66 3.97
N LEU A 213 8.34 4.94 2.69
CA LEU A 213 7.19 4.37 1.96
C LEU A 213 7.26 2.83 1.91
N ILE A 214 8.43 2.26 1.63
CA ILE A 214 8.62 0.79 1.68
C ILE A 214 8.34 0.25 3.08
N ALA A 215 8.83 0.91 4.13
CA ALA A 215 8.61 0.48 5.51
C ALA A 215 7.12 0.54 5.90
N SER A 216 6.36 1.52 5.40
CA SER A 216 4.93 1.65 5.68
C SER A 216 4.10 0.50 5.10
N LEU A 217 4.59 -0.16 4.04
CA LEU A 217 3.94 -1.33 3.43
C LEU A 217 3.98 -2.58 4.33
N PHE A 218 4.74 -2.60 5.43
CA PHE A 218 4.59 -3.66 6.44
C PHE A 218 3.16 -3.71 7.01
N ARG A 219 2.47 -2.56 7.01
CA ARG A 219 1.06 -2.41 7.37
C ARG A 219 0.25 -1.98 6.14
N VAL A 220 0.06 -2.92 5.20
CA VAL A 220 -0.58 -2.65 3.88
C VAL A 220 -1.97 -2.03 4.02
N ARG A 221 -2.77 -2.43 5.00
CA ARG A 221 -4.14 -1.90 5.18
C ARG A 221 -4.12 -0.41 5.48
N GLU A 222 -3.31 -0.01 6.45
CA GLU A 222 -3.11 1.37 6.87
C GLU A 222 -2.46 2.18 5.74
N PHE A 223 -1.44 1.63 5.09
CA PHE A 223 -0.82 2.25 3.92
C PHE A 223 -1.85 2.52 2.81
N LEU A 224 -2.69 1.53 2.47
CA LEU A 224 -3.67 1.69 1.41
C LEU A 224 -4.70 2.77 1.73
N ALA A 225 -5.13 2.82 2.99
CA ALA A 225 -6.15 3.76 3.45
C ALA A 225 -5.62 5.20 3.64
N ALA A 226 -4.42 5.34 4.21
CA ALA A 226 -3.84 6.63 4.61
C ALA A 226 -2.88 7.24 3.59
N VAL A 227 -2.19 6.42 2.79
CA VAL A 227 -1.20 6.88 1.81
C VAL A 227 -1.72 6.70 0.39
N PHE A 228 -1.98 5.46 -0.02
CA PHE A 228 -2.31 5.13 -1.41
C PHE A 228 -3.61 5.79 -1.87
N TYR A 229 -4.70 5.60 -1.13
CA TYR A 229 -6.01 6.08 -1.54
C TYR A 229 -6.09 7.62 -1.63
N PRO A 230 -5.62 8.39 -0.61
CA PRO A 230 -5.59 9.85 -0.73
C PRO A 230 -4.68 10.33 -1.87
N TRP A 231 -3.57 9.64 -2.14
CA TRP A 231 -2.66 9.99 -3.23
C TRP A 231 -3.30 9.79 -4.61
N ILE A 232 -3.95 8.65 -4.84
CA ILE A 232 -4.66 8.34 -6.09
C ILE A 232 -5.83 9.28 -6.32
N LYS A 233 -6.60 9.59 -5.28
CA LYS A 233 -7.74 10.50 -5.34
C LYS A 233 -7.33 11.95 -5.60
N SER A 234 -6.16 12.36 -5.13
CA SER A 234 -5.61 13.68 -5.42
C SER A 234 -5.13 13.78 -6.87
N ASP A 235 -4.95 15.00 -7.35
CA ASP A 235 -4.27 15.22 -8.62
C ASP A 235 -2.79 14.83 -8.50
N MET A 236 -2.41 13.83 -9.29
CA MET A 236 -1.06 13.30 -9.32
C MET A 236 -0.26 13.90 -10.47
N THR A 237 0.99 14.26 -10.18
CA THR A 237 1.98 14.59 -11.20
C THR A 237 2.54 13.32 -11.84
N LYS A 238 3.18 13.46 -13.01
CA LYS A 238 3.88 12.35 -13.68
C LYS A 238 4.96 11.73 -12.79
N THR A 239 5.71 12.56 -12.06
CA THR A 239 6.76 12.11 -11.13
C THR A 239 6.18 11.28 -9.99
N GLU A 240 5.08 11.72 -9.37
CA GLU A 240 4.38 10.95 -8.33
C GLU A 240 3.90 9.59 -8.88
N GLY A 241 3.36 9.57 -10.09
CA GLY A 241 2.95 8.32 -10.78
C GLY A 241 4.10 7.34 -10.97
N ILE A 242 5.25 7.82 -11.44
CA ILE A 242 6.46 7.00 -11.62
C ILE A 242 6.93 6.42 -10.28
N ILE A 243 6.99 7.25 -9.24
CA ILE A 243 7.41 6.84 -7.90
C ILE A 243 6.46 5.78 -7.34
N LEU A 244 5.15 6.01 -7.41
CA LEU A 244 4.15 5.09 -6.86
C LEU A 244 4.12 3.76 -7.64
N ALA A 245 4.21 3.82 -8.97
CA ALA A 245 4.33 2.63 -9.81
C ALA A 245 5.61 1.83 -9.48
N HIS A 246 6.74 2.51 -9.28
CA HIS A 246 7.99 1.87 -8.87
C HIS A 246 7.91 1.27 -7.46
N LEU A 247 7.27 1.97 -6.52
CA LEU A 247 7.00 1.46 -5.17
C LEU A 247 6.21 0.16 -5.23
N ILE A 248 5.11 0.12 -5.99
CA ILE A 248 4.29 -1.09 -6.16
C ILE A 248 5.10 -2.22 -6.77
N LYS A 249 5.88 -1.95 -7.83
CA LYS A 249 6.74 -2.95 -8.47
C LYS A 249 7.72 -3.58 -7.47
N LYS A 250 8.30 -2.77 -6.58
CA LYS A 250 9.26 -3.23 -5.56
C LYS A 250 8.59 -3.88 -4.34
N ALA A 251 7.38 -3.46 -3.98
CA ALA A 251 6.67 -3.92 -2.80
C ALA A 251 6.17 -5.36 -2.92
N SER A 252 6.19 -6.11 -1.82
CA SER A 252 5.47 -7.37 -1.69
C SER A 252 4.07 -7.10 -1.12
N ILE A 253 3.07 -7.02 -1.98
CA ILE A 253 1.66 -6.74 -1.62
C ILE A 253 0.85 -8.01 -1.84
N ARG A 254 0.06 -8.43 -0.85
CA ARG A 254 -0.81 -9.62 -1.01
C ARG A 254 -1.90 -9.39 -2.07
N ALA A 255 -2.31 -10.46 -2.76
CA ALA A 255 -3.25 -10.40 -3.88
C ALA A 255 -4.56 -9.64 -3.57
N HIS A 256 -5.19 -9.88 -2.41
CA HIS A 256 -6.43 -9.20 -2.03
C HIS A 256 -6.25 -7.69 -1.85
N PHE A 257 -5.16 -7.24 -1.24
CA PHE A 257 -4.84 -5.81 -1.12
C PHE A 257 -4.54 -5.18 -2.48
N SER A 258 -3.87 -5.92 -3.35
CA SER A 258 -3.60 -5.49 -4.72
C SER A 258 -4.90 -5.32 -5.53
N ALA A 259 -5.87 -6.24 -5.38
CA ALA A 259 -7.19 -6.13 -5.99
C ALA A 259 -7.98 -4.90 -5.51
N VAL A 260 -7.90 -4.59 -4.21
CA VAL A 260 -8.49 -3.37 -3.64
C VAL A 260 -7.82 -2.12 -4.21
N ALA A 261 -6.48 -2.05 -4.20
CA ALA A 261 -5.74 -0.92 -4.74
C ALA A 261 -6.07 -0.66 -6.22
N LEU A 262 -6.17 -1.73 -7.00
CA LEU A 262 -6.56 -1.67 -8.41
C LEU A 262 -7.96 -1.13 -8.59
N SER A 263 -8.93 -1.67 -7.83
CA SER A 263 -10.32 -1.24 -7.88
C SER A 263 -10.49 0.23 -7.50
N LEU A 264 -9.80 0.68 -6.44
CA LEU A 264 -9.80 2.08 -6.04
C LEU A 264 -9.20 2.99 -7.11
N THR A 265 -8.17 2.54 -7.82
CA THR A 265 -7.57 3.33 -8.92
C THR A 265 -8.50 3.41 -10.13
N CYS A 266 -9.27 2.36 -10.40
CA CYS A 266 -10.24 2.31 -11.50
C CYS A 266 -11.52 3.11 -11.23
N GLU A 267 -11.81 3.47 -9.97
CA GLU A 267 -12.95 4.31 -9.60
C GLU A 267 -12.70 5.80 -9.90
N GLU A 268 -11.44 6.22 -10.02
CA GLU A 268 -11.06 7.61 -10.28
C GLU A 268 -10.90 7.90 -11.78
N ASP A 269 -10.97 9.18 -12.16
CA ASP A 269 -10.83 9.62 -13.54
C ASP A 269 -9.47 9.28 -14.14
N PHE A 270 -9.45 9.03 -15.45
CA PHE A 270 -8.24 8.72 -16.18
C PHE A 270 -7.19 9.84 -16.02
N SER A 271 -5.99 9.41 -15.66
CA SER A 271 -4.78 10.21 -15.78
C SER A 271 -3.59 9.32 -16.13
N ILE A 272 -2.60 9.88 -16.82
CA ILE A 272 -1.39 9.14 -17.18
C ILE A 272 -0.69 8.53 -15.93
N PRO A 273 -0.54 9.26 -14.80
CA PRO A 273 0.01 8.70 -13.56
C PRO A 273 -0.77 7.49 -13.04
N ARG A 274 -2.11 7.57 -12.98
CA ARG A 274 -2.96 6.46 -12.50
C ARG A 274 -2.88 5.26 -13.45
N SER A 275 -2.79 5.49 -14.76
CA SER A 275 -2.57 4.43 -15.73
C SER A 275 -1.25 3.68 -15.50
N MET A 276 -0.17 4.38 -15.15
CA MET A 276 1.11 3.73 -14.80
C MET A 276 0.98 2.86 -13.54
N VAL A 277 0.18 3.29 -12.57
CA VAL A 277 -0.11 2.53 -11.34
C VAL A 277 -0.92 1.27 -11.65
N ILE A 278 -1.97 1.38 -12.49
CA ILE A 278 -2.77 0.24 -12.95
C ILE A 278 -1.88 -0.79 -13.66
N GLU A 279 -1.04 -0.33 -14.59
CA GLU A 279 -0.07 -1.18 -15.30
C GLU A 279 0.88 -1.90 -14.32
N ALA A 280 1.39 -1.18 -13.31
CA ALA A 280 2.29 -1.73 -12.30
C ALA A 280 1.61 -2.81 -11.43
N ILE A 281 0.33 -2.62 -11.07
CA ILE A 281 -0.44 -3.59 -10.31
C ILE A 281 -0.74 -4.84 -11.15
N ILE A 282 -1.21 -4.67 -12.39
CA ILE A 282 -1.52 -5.79 -13.30
C ILE A 282 -0.29 -6.67 -13.53
N ASN A 283 0.88 -6.04 -13.73
CA ASN A 283 2.15 -6.73 -13.93
C ASN A 283 2.66 -7.53 -12.72
N LYS A 284 2.03 -7.41 -11.55
CA LYS A 284 2.27 -8.33 -10.44
C LYS A 284 1.74 -9.74 -10.68
N ARG A 285 0.84 -9.91 -11.65
CA ARG A 285 0.27 -11.22 -12.06
C ARG A 285 -0.32 -11.99 -10.88
N TYR A 286 -0.94 -11.29 -9.94
CA TYR A 286 -1.71 -11.92 -8.88
C TYR A 286 -2.97 -12.51 -9.48
N PHE A 287 -3.49 -13.58 -8.88
CA PHE A 287 -4.85 -13.97 -9.19
C PHE A 287 -5.78 -12.95 -8.53
N LEU A 288 -6.61 -12.31 -9.35
CA LEU A 288 -7.56 -11.29 -8.90
C LEU A 288 -8.95 -11.91 -8.75
N PRO A 289 -9.74 -11.50 -7.76
CA PRO A 289 -11.15 -11.88 -7.68
C PRO A 289 -11.92 -11.44 -8.93
N GLU A 290 -12.97 -12.18 -9.30
CA GLU A 290 -13.79 -11.88 -10.48
C GLU A 290 -14.35 -10.46 -10.47
N ASP A 291 -14.79 -9.97 -9.31
CA ASP A 291 -15.28 -8.59 -9.15
C ASP A 291 -14.22 -7.53 -9.49
N ALA A 292 -12.95 -7.78 -9.20
CA ALA A 292 -11.86 -6.86 -9.53
C ALA A 292 -11.57 -6.87 -11.05
N VAL A 293 -11.67 -8.03 -11.68
CA VAL A 293 -11.57 -8.18 -13.14
C VAL A 293 -12.74 -7.47 -13.82
N ALA A 294 -13.97 -7.65 -13.34
CA ALA A 294 -15.15 -6.98 -13.86
C ALA A 294 -15.03 -5.45 -13.76
N ARG A 295 -14.48 -4.92 -12.65
CA ARG A 295 -14.19 -3.48 -12.51
C ARG A 295 -13.15 -2.98 -13.53
N LEU A 296 -12.11 -3.77 -13.80
CA LEU A 296 -11.13 -3.43 -14.85
C LEU A 296 -11.77 -3.41 -16.25
N VAL A 297 -12.61 -4.39 -16.56
CA VAL A 297 -13.37 -4.42 -17.82
C VAL A 297 -14.26 -3.18 -17.92
N ALA A 298 -15.02 -2.87 -16.88
CA ALA A 298 -15.88 -1.68 -16.85
C ALA A 298 -15.08 -0.39 -17.01
N TYR A 299 -13.91 -0.30 -16.37
CA TYR A 299 -12.99 0.82 -16.52
C TYR A 299 -12.57 1.00 -17.98
N PHE A 300 -12.06 -0.04 -18.65
CA PHE A 300 -11.66 0.07 -20.07
C PHE A 300 -12.84 0.30 -21.01
N ALA A 301 -13.99 -0.33 -20.75
CA ALA A 301 -15.20 -0.16 -21.54
C ALA A 301 -15.78 1.28 -21.44
N SER A 302 -15.52 2.00 -20.33
CA SER A 302 -15.96 3.38 -20.17
C SER A 302 -15.40 4.32 -21.26
N PHE A 303 -14.21 4.01 -21.79
CA PHE A 303 -13.56 4.78 -22.86
C PHE A 303 -14.18 4.58 -24.26
N ASP A 304 -15.13 3.65 -24.41
CA ASP A 304 -15.98 3.54 -25.61
C ASP A 304 -17.24 4.42 -25.50
N LYS A 305 -17.62 4.91 -24.32
CA LYS A 305 -18.82 5.76 -24.17
C LYS A 305 -18.47 7.22 -23.89
N ALA A 306 -17.38 7.46 -23.18
CA ALA A 306 -16.95 8.80 -22.82
C ALA A 306 -16.39 9.58 -24.03
N ASN A 307 -16.50 10.91 -23.99
CA ASN A 307 -15.77 11.78 -24.89
C ASN A 307 -14.29 11.83 -24.46
N CYS A 308 -13.51 10.85 -24.92
CA CYS A 308 -12.10 10.68 -24.55
C CYS A 308 -11.15 11.68 -25.21
N SER A 309 -11.65 12.59 -26.06
CA SER A 309 -10.85 13.59 -26.76
C SER A 309 -10.00 14.45 -25.83
N MET A 310 -10.46 14.68 -24.60
CA MET A 310 -9.73 15.41 -23.56
C MET A 310 -8.41 14.71 -23.17
N TYR A 311 -8.32 13.39 -23.32
CA TYR A 311 -7.15 12.60 -22.92
C TYR A 311 -6.20 12.28 -24.07
N PHE A 312 -6.53 12.72 -25.29
CA PHE A 312 -5.75 12.37 -26.46
C PHE A 312 -4.40 13.07 -26.47
N THR A 313 -3.40 12.37 -26.98
CA THR A 313 -2.10 12.97 -27.30
C THR A 313 -2.24 13.92 -28.49
N SER A 314 -1.16 14.63 -28.83
CA SER A 314 -1.08 15.46 -30.05
C SER A 314 -1.42 14.72 -31.34
N GLU A 315 -1.34 13.38 -31.32
CA GLU A 315 -1.66 12.51 -32.44
C GLU A 315 -3.13 12.06 -32.46
N GLY A 316 -3.98 12.63 -31.59
CA GLY A 316 -5.42 12.36 -31.56
C GLY A 316 -5.77 10.95 -31.05
N ARG A 317 -4.91 10.33 -30.24
CA ARG A 317 -5.10 8.96 -29.71
C ARG A 317 -4.89 8.88 -28.20
N MET A 318 -5.37 7.81 -27.59
CA MET A 318 -5.10 7.52 -26.18
C MET A 318 -3.59 7.41 -25.88
N PRO A 319 -3.14 7.75 -24.66
CA PRO A 319 -1.72 7.64 -24.29
C PRO A 319 -1.19 6.20 -24.33
N LEU A 320 0.10 6.05 -24.60
CA LEU A 320 0.77 4.74 -24.66
C LEU A 320 0.59 3.91 -23.37
N THR A 321 0.61 4.56 -22.20
CA THR A 321 0.41 3.88 -20.90
C THR A 321 -0.96 3.21 -20.80
N TRP A 322 -1.99 3.80 -21.42
CA TRP A 322 -3.33 3.21 -21.45
C TRP A 322 -3.34 1.94 -22.29
N PHE A 323 -2.72 1.97 -23.49
CA PHE A 323 -2.58 0.79 -24.34
C PHE A 323 -1.75 -0.31 -23.68
N LYS A 324 -0.64 0.03 -23.00
CA LYS A 324 0.17 -0.93 -22.23
C LYS A 324 -0.61 -1.56 -21.08
N SER A 325 -1.40 -0.76 -20.36
CA SER A 325 -2.27 -1.25 -19.28
C SER A 325 -3.32 -2.23 -19.81
N LEU A 326 -3.95 -1.92 -20.96
CA LEU A 326 -4.95 -2.77 -21.61
C LEU A 326 -4.34 -4.07 -22.14
N LEU A 327 -3.15 -3.99 -22.75
CA LEU A 327 -2.42 -5.17 -23.21
C LEU A 327 -2.10 -6.11 -22.04
N ALA A 328 -1.47 -5.59 -20.97
CA ALA A 328 -1.13 -6.39 -19.79
C ALA A 328 -2.39 -6.99 -19.14
N PHE A 329 -3.52 -6.27 -19.15
CA PHE A 329 -4.79 -6.81 -18.67
C PHE A 329 -5.21 -8.06 -19.47
N LEU A 330 -5.19 -7.99 -20.79
CA LEU A 330 -5.60 -9.11 -21.66
C LEU A 330 -4.60 -10.27 -21.64
N GLU A 331 -3.31 -10.00 -21.47
CA GLU A 331 -2.29 -11.04 -21.36
C GLU A 331 -2.53 -11.96 -20.15
N PHE A 332 -2.92 -11.39 -19.01
CA PHE A 332 -3.02 -12.14 -17.74
C PHE A 332 -4.45 -12.49 -17.31
N TYR A 333 -5.45 -11.69 -17.70
CA TYR A 333 -6.81 -11.80 -17.16
C TYR A 333 -7.90 -12.05 -18.22
N ARG A 334 -7.53 -12.37 -19.46
CA ARG A 334 -8.51 -12.67 -20.55
C ARG A 334 -9.51 -13.77 -20.21
N GLU A 335 -9.11 -14.76 -19.39
CA GLU A 335 -9.96 -15.90 -19.05
C GLU A 335 -11.15 -15.52 -18.17
N GLY A 336 -11.04 -14.40 -17.43
CA GLY A 336 -12.12 -13.87 -16.60
C GLY A 336 -13.10 -12.95 -17.34
N ILE A 337 -12.96 -12.78 -18.66
CA ILE A 337 -13.78 -11.86 -19.46
C ILE A 337 -15.01 -12.60 -20.01
N ARG A 338 -16.19 -12.02 -19.81
CA ARG A 338 -17.43 -12.60 -20.32
C ARG A 338 -17.63 -12.32 -21.82
N PRO A 339 -18.40 -13.16 -22.54
CA PRO A 339 -18.65 -12.94 -23.97
C PRO A 339 -19.29 -11.58 -24.32
N ASP A 340 -20.17 -11.07 -23.46
CA ASP A 340 -20.80 -9.75 -23.59
C ASP A 340 -19.81 -8.59 -23.40
N GLU A 341 -18.83 -8.77 -22.53
CA GLU A 341 -17.76 -7.82 -22.27
C GLU A 341 -16.74 -7.80 -23.42
N ARG A 342 -16.45 -8.97 -23.99
CA ARG A 342 -15.61 -9.11 -25.18
C ARG A 342 -16.08 -8.23 -26.33
N GLU A 343 -17.38 -8.18 -26.61
CA GLU A 343 -17.94 -7.32 -27.65
C GLU A 343 -17.73 -5.82 -27.38
N GLN A 344 -17.70 -5.42 -26.11
CA GLN A 344 -17.37 -4.04 -25.72
C GLN A 344 -15.90 -3.72 -26.01
N LEU A 345 -14.99 -4.66 -25.68
CA LEU A 345 -13.56 -4.51 -25.96
C LEU A 345 -13.26 -4.49 -27.47
N VAL A 346 -13.97 -5.28 -28.28
CA VAL A 346 -13.85 -5.21 -29.75
C VAL A 346 -14.23 -3.82 -30.28
N ARG A 347 -15.31 -3.23 -29.77
CA ARG A 347 -15.72 -1.86 -30.14
C ARG A 347 -14.69 -0.82 -29.70
N LEU A 348 -14.17 -0.97 -28.49
CA LEU A 348 -13.10 -0.12 -27.95
C LEU A 348 -11.88 -0.07 -28.88
N CYS A 349 -11.40 -1.23 -29.35
CA CYS A 349 -10.25 -1.34 -30.27
C CYS A 349 -10.51 -0.85 -31.70
N ARG A 350 -11.76 -0.61 -32.08
CA ARG A 350 -12.10 0.05 -33.36
C ARG A 350 -12.01 1.56 -33.24
N ARG A 351 -12.30 2.10 -32.05
CA ARG A 351 -12.25 3.55 -31.79
C ARG A 351 -10.84 4.02 -31.47
N HIS A 352 -10.13 3.29 -30.63
CA HIS A 352 -8.80 3.65 -30.18
C HIS A 352 -7.79 2.66 -30.77
N GLU A 353 -6.96 3.16 -31.68
CA GLU A 353 -5.97 2.34 -32.39
C GLU A 353 -4.55 2.88 -32.18
N HIS A 354 -3.64 1.94 -31.92
CA HIS A 354 -2.21 2.13 -31.86
C HIS A 354 -1.56 1.18 -32.86
N PRO A 355 -0.70 1.66 -33.78
CA PRO A 355 -0.15 0.86 -34.89
C PRO A 355 0.46 -0.47 -34.47
N SER A 356 1.32 -0.47 -33.45
CA SER A 356 2.03 -1.69 -33.00
C SER A 356 1.25 -2.55 -32.00
N ILE A 357 0.50 -1.94 -31.06
CA ILE A 357 -0.06 -2.64 -29.89
C ILE A 357 -1.49 -3.15 -30.15
N THR A 358 -2.28 -2.40 -30.93
CA THR A 358 -3.68 -2.79 -31.18
C THR A 358 -3.83 -4.12 -31.93
N PRO A 359 -2.96 -4.48 -32.89
CA PRO A 359 -2.96 -5.82 -33.50
C PRO A 359 -2.84 -6.95 -32.47
N GLU A 360 -1.95 -6.81 -31.48
CA GLU A 360 -1.75 -7.79 -30.41
C GLU A 360 -2.96 -7.87 -29.49
N ILE A 361 -3.51 -6.72 -29.09
CA ILE A 361 -4.75 -6.63 -28.30
C ILE A 361 -5.90 -7.36 -29.02
N ARG A 362 -6.06 -7.12 -30.33
CA ARG A 362 -7.11 -7.78 -31.14
C ARG A 362 -6.89 -9.30 -31.21
N ALA A 363 -5.63 -9.75 -31.33
CA ALA A 363 -5.30 -11.18 -31.30
C ALA A 363 -5.69 -11.82 -29.96
N LEU A 364 -5.37 -11.18 -28.82
CA LEU A 364 -5.74 -11.66 -27.49
C LEU A 364 -7.25 -11.70 -27.27
N ILE A 365 -7.99 -10.69 -27.74
CA ILE A 365 -9.46 -10.68 -27.70
C ILE A 365 -10.06 -11.81 -28.55
N GLY A 366 -9.40 -12.17 -29.66
CA GLY A 366 -9.77 -13.28 -30.52
C GLY A 366 -9.72 -14.64 -29.82
N LEU A 367 -8.86 -14.80 -28.81
CA LEU A 367 -8.73 -16.03 -28.03
C LEU A 367 -9.81 -16.19 -26.95
N ILE A 368 -10.57 -15.13 -26.65
CA ILE A 368 -11.65 -15.18 -25.64
C ILE A 368 -12.85 -15.93 -26.22
N PRO A 369 -13.38 -16.97 -25.52
CA PRO A 369 -14.54 -17.73 -25.99
C PRO A 369 -15.76 -16.84 -26.26
N THR A 370 -16.49 -17.15 -27.32
CA THR A 370 -17.72 -16.44 -27.72
C THR A 370 -18.98 -16.99 -27.03
N THR A 371 -18.88 -18.16 -26.42
CA THR A 371 -19.97 -18.83 -25.70
C THR A 371 -19.49 -19.14 -24.29
N ARG A 372 -20.39 -19.01 -23.30
CA ARG A 372 -20.10 -19.50 -21.94
C ARG A 372 -19.98 -21.03 -22.00
N PRO A 373 -18.94 -21.65 -21.41
CA PRO A 373 -18.94 -23.08 -21.23
C PRO A 373 -20.18 -23.46 -20.43
N SER A 374 -20.96 -24.40 -20.94
CA SER A 374 -22.10 -24.98 -20.22
C SER A 374 -21.57 -25.70 -18.99
N ALA A 375 -21.82 -25.12 -17.81
CA ALA A 375 -21.68 -25.64 -16.44
C ALA A 375 -20.57 -26.67 -16.17
#